data_AF-A0A1Q3T6H5-F1
#
_entry.id   AF-A0A1Q3T6H5-F1
#
_cell.length_a   1.000
_cell.length_b   1.000
_cell.length_c   1.000
_cell.angle_alpha   90.00
_cell.angle_beta   90.00
_cell.angle_gamma   90.00
#
_symmetry.space_group_name_H-M   'P 1'
#
loop_
_entity.id
_entity.type
_entity.pdbx_description
1 polymer ?
#
loop_
_entity_poly.entity_id
_entity_poly.type
_entity_poly.pdbx_seq_one_letter_code
_entity_poly.pdbx_strand_id
1 'polypeptide(L)'
;MSEEIYKGHISFVNYEKHFATIDYVKNGKARSVNCKTLDADGKKRHHFRMGDNVQFQLRLSDRGDKMTAHNVKFLYNTQLEVLLNKAMVENRFAGFLKKVDDEWLIKEHGSYIFFPLRLSRWEKPPAEQALNEVISFSIQNLDKPNQLVAELFSHDFIPEYRKAQQLYKDKKPVEATVVRVSPYAAYLEILEGKIQSKINLKEGQGEMKEGDKLEVVITYLSPQRIVVEKAGD
;
A
#
# COMPACT_ATOMS: atom_id res chain seq x y z
N MET A 1 0.11 -41.18 -9.01
CA MET A 1 0.91 -41.11 -7.75
C MET A 1 0.41 -39.92 -6.97
N SER A 2 -0.02 -40.09 -5.71
CA SER A 2 -0.43 -38.96 -4.89
C SER A 2 0.78 -38.06 -4.65
N GLU A 3 0.73 -36.84 -5.19
CA GLU A 3 1.78 -35.85 -4.98
C GLU A 3 1.85 -35.51 -3.49
N GLU A 4 2.97 -35.86 -2.85
CA GLU A 4 3.21 -35.59 -1.43
C GLU A 4 3.13 -34.08 -1.16
N ILE A 5 2.32 -33.70 -0.17
CA ILE A 5 2.14 -32.32 0.27
C ILE A 5 3.05 -32.05 1.46
N TYR A 6 3.92 -31.06 1.33
CA TYR A 6 4.81 -30.62 2.38
C TYR A 6 4.27 -29.35 3.05
N LYS A 7 4.70 -29.13 4.29
CA LYS A 7 4.48 -27.89 5.03
C LYS A 7 5.82 -27.26 5.39
N GLY A 8 5.88 -25.95 5.33
CA GLY A 8 7.07 -25.17 5.66
C GLY A 8 6.71 -23.73 5.92
N HIS A 9 7.73 -22.88 6.08
CA HIS A 9 7.55 -21.45 6.24
C HIS A 9 8.45 -20.68 5.28
N ILE A 10 8.01 -19.50 4.86
CA ILE A 10 8.77 -18.60 4.02
C ILE A 10 9.89 -17.99 4.85
N SER A 11 11.14 -18.36 4.52
CA SER A 11 12.35 -17.90 5.19
C SER A 11 13.02 -16.75 4.46
N PHE A 12 12.63 -16.48 3.21
CA PHE A 12 13.13 -15.36 2.43
C PHE A 12 12.15 -15.00 1.31
N VAL A 13 12.01 -13.70 1.01
CA VAL A 13 11.27 -13.20 -0.15
C VAL A 13 12.13 -12.20 -0.90
N ASN A 14 12.30 -12.41 -2.19
CA ASN A 14 12.88 -11.44 -3.11
C ASN A 14 11.77 -10.86 -3.98
N TYR A 15 11.40 -9.61 -3.70
CA TYR A 15 10.32 -8.93 -4.42
C TYR A 15 10.73 -8.54 -5.83
N GLU A 16 11.98 -8.14 -6.06
CA GLU A 16 12.53 -7.75 -7.37
C GLU A 16 12.61 -8.96 -8.34
N LYS A 17 13.17 -10.07 -7.87
CA LYS A 17 13.34 -11.30 -8.67
C LYS A 17 12.14 -12.24 -8.61
N HIS A 18 11.07 -11.83 -7.94
CA HIS A 18 9.80 -12.55 -7.84
C HIS A 18 9.93 -14.04 -7.42
N PHE A 19 10.73 -14.31 -6.39
CA PHE A 19 10.86 -15.65 -5.80
C PHE A 19 10.89 -15.59 -4.28
N ALA A 20 10.55 -16.71 -3.64
CA ALA A 20 10.65 -16.89 -2.20
C ALA A 20 11.27 -18.25 -1.87
N THR A 21 11.93 -18.34 -0.73
CA THR A 21 12.51 -19.58 -0.19
C THR A 21 11.59 -20.11 0.90
N ILE A 22 11.29 -21.41 0.84
CA ILE A 22 10.52 -22.14 1.85
C ILE A 22 11.46 -23.08 2.59
N ASP A 23 11.54 -22.95 3.91
CA ASP A 23 12.20 -23.90 4.78
C ASP A 23 11.20 -24.93 5.30
N TYR A 24 11.56 -26.21 5.19
CA TYR A 24 10.70 -27.34 5.53
C TYR A 24 11.51 -28.53 6.07
N VAL A 25 10.83 -29.49 6.68
CA VAL A 25 11.44 -30.72 7.18
C VAL A 25 11.00 -31.90 6.31
N LYS A 26 11.95 -32.70 5.85
CA LYS A 26 11.70 -33.97 5.16
C LYS A 26 12.56 -35.06 5.78
N ASN A 27 11.92 -36.12 6.28
CA ASN A 27 12.58 -37.25 6.96
C ASN A 27 13.50 -36.78 8.12
N GLY A 28 13.01 -35.85 8.94
CA GLY A 28 13.75 -35.30 10.08
C GLY A 28 14.91 -34.37 9.72
N LYS A 29 15.16 -34.08 8.43
CA LYS A 29 16.22 -33.17 7.98
C LYS A 29 15.63 -31.85 7.50
N ALA A 30 16.21 -30.74 7.97
CA ALA A 30 15.90 -29.41 7.47
C ALA A 30 16.33 -29.29 6.00
N ARG A 31 15.46 -28.69 5.18
CA ARG A 31 15.67 -28.43 3.76
C ARG A 31 15.07 -27.09 3.38
N SER A 32 15.56 -26.55 2.27
CA SER A 32 15.02 -25.32 1.68
C SER A 32 14.71 -25.54 0.21
N VAL A 33 13.71 -24.85 -0.31
CA VAL A 33 13.33 -24.89 -1.73
C VAL A 33 12.80 -23.55 -2.18
N ASN A 34 13.08 -23.17 -3.43
CA ASN A 34 12.56 -21.93 -4.00
C ASN A 34 11.15 -22.14 -4.58
N CYS A 35 10.35 -21.08 -4.57
CA CYS A 35 9.09 -20.98 -5.29
C CYS A 35 9.03 -19.63 -6.03
N LYS A 36 8.26 -19.58 -7.12
CA LYS A 36 7.90 -18.33 -7.79
C LYS A 36 6.78 -17.64 -7.01
N THR A 37 6.84 -16.32 -6.88
CA THR A 37 5.78 -15.53 -6.21
C THR A 37 4.73 -14.97 -7.18
N LEU A 38 5.02 -15.04 -8.48
CA LEU A 38 4.08 -14.77 -9.57
C LEU A 38 3.68 -16.07 -10.26
N ASP A 39 2.46 -16.11 -10.78
CA ASP A 39 2.04 -17.16 -11.71
C ASP A 39 2.57 -16.89 -13.13
N ALA A 40 2.23 -17.79 -14.06
CA ALA A 40 2.68 -17.71 -15.45
C ALA A 40 2.15 -16.45 -16.18
N ASP A 41 1.02 -15.91 -15.73
CA ASP A 41 0.38 -14.70 -16.28
C ASP A 41 0.89 -13.42 -15.58
N GLY A 42 1.87 -13.53 -14.68
CA GLY A 42 2.42 -12.41 -13.92
C GLY A 42 1.55 -11.92 -12.76
N LYS A 43 0.47 -12.65 -12.40
CA LYS A 43 -0.42 -12.29 -11.30
C LYS A 43 0.07 -12.85 -9.97
N LYS A 44 -0.08 -12.05 -8.91
CA LYS A 44 0.19 -12.45 -7.52
C LYS A 44 -0.99 -13.27 -7.00
N ARG A 45 -0.80 -14.56 -6.69
CA ARG A 45 -1.81 -15.39 -6.02
C ARG A 45 -1.96 -15.04 -4.54
N HIS A 46 -0.85 -14.68 -3.92
CA HIS A 46 -0.74 -14.25 -2.53
C HIS A 46 0.47 -13.32 -2.41
N HIS A 47 0.40 -12.33 -1.52
CA HIS A 47 1.56 -11.50 -1.20
C HIS A 47 2.37 -12.22 -0.11
N PHE A 48 3.30 -13.10 -0.54
CA PHE A 48 4.14 -13.85 0.38
C PHE A 48 5.00 -12.93 1.23
N ARG A 49 5.02 -13.19 2.53
CA ARG A 49 5.81 -12.46 3.53
C ARG A 49 6.73 -13.42 4.27
N MET A 50 7.78 -12.87 4.85
CA MET A 50 8.60 -13.55 5.85
C MET A 50 7.71 -14.17 6.94
N GLY A 51 7.95 -15.43 7.29
CA GLY A 51 7.20 -16.14 8.32
C GLY A 51 5.85 -16.72 7.87
N ASP A 52 5.44 -16.54 6.60
CA ASP A 52 4.23 -17.18 6.08
C ASP A 52 4.39 -18.70 6.15
N ASN A 53 3.49 -19.37 6.86
CA ASN A 53 3.38 -20.82 6.83
C ASN A 53 2.61 -21.23 5.58
N VAL A 54 3.15 -22.19 4.85
CA VAL A 54 2.64 -22.61 3.55
C VAL A 54 2.56 -24.12 3.46
N GLN A 55 1.66 -24.61 2.62
CA GLN A 55 1.72 -25.96 2.08
C GLN A 55 2.09 -25.91 0.60
N PHE A 56 2.83 -26.91 0.13
CA PHE A 56 3.32 -26.93 -1.24
C PHE A 56 3.62 -28.36 -1.69
N GLN A 57 3.85 -28.52 -2.98
CA GLN A 57 4.30 -29.77 -3.59
C GLN A 57 5.65 -29.54 -4.28
N LEU A 58 6.45 -30.58 -4.39
CA LEU A 58 7.76 -30.53 -5.02
C LEU A 58 7.67 -31.00 -6.48
N ARG A 59 8.30 -30.26 -7.39
CA ARG A 59 8.51 -30.67 -8.79
C ARG A 59 9.90 -30.28 -9.26
N LEU A 60 10.34 -30.81 -10.40
CA LEU A 60 11.52 -30.27 -11.09
C LEU A 60 11.23 -28.86 -11.63
N SER A 61 12.26 -28.02 -11.65
CA SER A 61 12.24 -26.69 -12.27
C SER A 61 11.89 -26.80 -13.75
N ASP A 62 11.53 -25.68 -14.38
CA ASP A 62 11.21 -25.66 -15.81
C ASP A 62 12.43 -26.05 -16.67
N ARG A 63 13.66 -25.89 -16.14
CA ARG A 63 14.92 -26.35 -16.76
C ARG A 63 15.29 -27.80 -16.43
N GLY A 64 14.57 -28.44 -15.51
CA GLY A 64 14.84 -29.81 -15.05
C GLY A 64 16.06 -29.98 -14.15
N ASP A 65 16.76 -28.90 -13.79
CA ASP A 65 18.06 -28.93 -13.11
C ASP A 65 17.97 -29.01 -11.58
N LYS A 66 16.84 -28.57 -10.99
CA LYS A 66 16.68 -28.50 -9.53
C LYS A 66 15.23 -28.69 -9.11
N MET A 67 15.02 -29.04 -7.85
CA MET A 67 13.69 -29.07 -7.25
C MET A 67 13.18 -27.65 -6.97
N THR A 68 11.90 -27.43 -7.24
CA THR A 68 11.17 -26.20 -6.93
C THR A 68 9.85 -26.55 -6.26
N ALA A 69 9.38 -25.67 -5.38
CA ALA A 69 8.04 -25.74 -4.84
C ALA A 69 7.04 -25.18 -5.86
N HIS A 70 5.89 -25.83 -5.98
CA HIS A 70 4.75 -25.42 -6.77
C HIS A 70 3.46 -25.68 -6.00
N ASN A 71 2.33 -25.18 -6.52
CA ASN A 71 1.04 -25.22 -5.83
C ASN A 71 1.13 -24.70 -4.38
N VAL A 72 1.96 -23.67 -4.17
CA VAL A 72 2.18 -23.06 -2.86
C VAL A 72 0.89 -22.38 -2.42
N LYS A 73 0.38 -22.76 -1.27
CA LYS A 73 -0.82 -22.20 -0.65
C LYS A 73 -0.45 -21.66 0.73
N PHE A 74 -0.76 -20.39 0.94
CA PHE A 74 -0.68 -19.75 2.26
C PHE A 74 -1.62 -20.43 3.25
N LEU A 75 -1.16 -20.57 4.50
CA LEU A 75 -1.94 -21.09 5.61
C LEU A 75 -2.19 -19.99 6.65
N TYR A 76 -1.13 -19.46 7.25
CA TYR A 76 -1.19 -18.42 8.29
C TYR A 76 0.18 -17.77 8.48
N ASN A 77 0.24 -16.63 9.17
CA ASN A 77 1.50 -16.00 9.59
C ASN A 77 1.36 -15.47 11.02
N THR A 78 1.90 -16.23 11.96
CA THR A 78 1.79 -15.94 13.40
C THR A 78 2.44 -14.61 13.77
N GLN A 79 3.56 -14.24 13.14
CA GLN A 79 4.22 -12.96 13.42
C GLN A 79 3.37 -11.79 12.93
N LEU A 80 2.78 -11.91 11.74
CA LEU A 80 1.84 -10.92 11.22
C LEU A 80 0.62 -10.79 12.13
N GLU A 81 0.00 -11.89 12.55
CA GLU A 81 -1.14 -11.88 13.47
C GLU A 81 -0.81 -11.18 14.79
N VAL A 82 0.38 -11.44 15.36
CA VAL A 82 0.85 -10.72 16.56
C VAL A 82 0.99 -9.23 16.30
N LEU A 83 1.53 -8.80 15.16
CA LEU A 83 1.62 -7.38 14.80
C LEU A 83 0.23 -6.76 14.66
N LEU A 84 -0.71 -7.43 14.00
CA LEU A 84 -2.06 -6.91 13.80
C LEU A 84 -2.80 -6.79 15.14
N ASN A 85 -2.69 -7.78 16.03
CA ASN A 85 -3.26 -7.72 17.37
C ASN A 85 -2.66 -6.58 18.21
N LYS A 86 -1.35 -6.36 18.11
CA LYS A 86 -0.70 -5.20 18.75
C LYS A 86 -1.23 -3.88 18.18
N ALA A 87 -1.38 -3.79 16.85
CA ALA A 87 -1.88 -2.60 16.18
C ALA A 87 -3.31 -2.22 16.61
N MET A 88 -4.13 -3.19 17.04
CA MET A 88 -5.47 -2.93 17.58
C MET A 88 -5.45 -2.25 18.96
N VAL A 89 -4.36 -2.38 19.71
CA VAL A 89 -4.18 -1.76 21.05
C VAL A 89 -3.31 -0.51 20.95
N GLU A 90 -2.15 -0.64 20.33
CA GLU A 90 -1.18 0.43 20.11
C GLU A 90 -0.56 0.29 18.72
N ASN A 91 -1.01 1.13 17.78
CA ASN A 91 -0.56 1.10 16.40
C ASN A 91 0.69 1.96 16.17
N ARG A 92 1.78 1.62 16.86
CA ARG A 92 3.07 2.30 16.76
C ARG A 92 4.20 1.28 16.72
N PHE A 93 4.87 1.21 15.59
CA PHE A 93 5.96 0.27 15.30
C PHE A 93 7.22 1.01 14.88
N ALA A 94 8.34 0.32 14.99
CA ALA A 94 9.63 0.78 14.47
C ALA A 94 10.10 -0.16 13.35
N GLY A 95 10.71 0.40 12.32
CA GLY A 95 11.20 -0.37 11.17
C GLY A 95 12.19 0.41 10.35
N PHE A 96 12.72 -0.24 9.32
CA PHE A 96 13.73 0.35 8.45
C PHE A 96 13.12 0.72 7.11
N LEU A 97 13.37 1.95 6.67
CA LEU A 97 12.98 2.39 5.33
C LEU A 97 13.81 1.68 4.26
N LYS A 98 13.14 1.17 3.23
CA LYS A 98 13.72 0.46 2.10
C LYS A 98 13.09 0.96 0.80
N LYS A 99 13.83 0.86 -0.30
CA LYS A 99 13.35 1.14 -1.65
C LYS A 99 13.67 -0.07 -2.53
N VAL A 100 12.66 -0.60 -3.22
CA VAL A 100 12.77 -1.76 -4.13
C VAL A 100 11.93 -1.44 -5.36
N ASP A 101 12.51 -1.47 -6.55
CA ASP A 101 11.83 -1.16 -7.82
C ASP A 101 11.02 0.15 -7.78
N ASP A 102 11.62 1.22 -7.24
CA ASP A 102 11.00 2.53 -6.98
C ASP A 102 9.80 2.54 -6.02
N GLU A 103 9.42 1.40 -5.45
CA GLU A 103 8.46 1.31 -4.36
C GLU A 103 9.16 1.50 -3.01
N TRP A 104 8.57 2.36 -2.16
CA TRP A 104 9.01 2.53 -0.78
C TRP A 104 8.35 1.46 0.10
N LEU A 105 9.16 0.82 0.95
CA LEU A 105 8.70 -0.17 1.91
C LEU A 105 9.30 0.10 3.28
N ILE A 106 8.61 -0.36 4.33
CA ILE A 106 9.17 -0.45 5.67
C ILE A 106 9.37 -1.92 6.01
N LYS A 107 10.60 -2.28 6.39
CA LYS A 107 10.91 -3.57 7.00
C LYS A 107 10.71 -3.45 8.51
N GLU A 108 9.67 -4.05 9.05
CA GLU A 108 9.38 -4.02 10.50
C GLU A 108 10.53 -4.69 11.28
N HIS A 109 10.92 -4.08 12.40
CA HIS A 109 12.16 -4.42 13.09
C HIS A 109 12.17 -5.84 13.68
N GLY A 110 11.07 -6.31 14.28
CA GLY A 110 11.03 -7.58 15.00
C GLY A 110 10.74 -8.81 14.13
N SER A 111 9.84 -8.68 13.16
CA SER A 111 9.37 -9.77 12.28
C SER A 111 10.06 -9.79 10.93
N TYR A 112 10.74 -8.70 10.55
CA TYR A 112 11.29 -8.50 9.21
C TYR A 112 10.26 -8.53 8.07
N ILE A 113 8.97 -8.40 8.40
CA ILE A 113 7.90 -8.28 7.41
C ILE A 113 8.01 -6.91 6.73
N PHE A 114 7.88 -6.91 5.41
CA PHE A 114 7.85 -5.70 4.60
C PHE A 114 6.40 -5.22 4.44
N PHE A 115 6.19 -3.93 4.66
CA PHE A 115 4.94 -3.24 4.39
C PHE A 115 5.17 -2.16 3.34
N PRO A 116 4.39 -2.12 2.25
CA PRO A 116 4.45 -1.00 1.31
C PRO A 116 4.15 0.30 2.03
N LEU A 117 4.93 1.34 1.77
CA LEU A 117 4.72 2.65 2.36
C LEU A 117 3.60 3.38 1.61
N ARG A 118 2.55 3.75 2.33
CA ARG A 118 1.49 4.62 1.83
C ARG A 118 1.98 6.06 1.89
N LEU A 119 2.19 6.65 0.71
CA LEU A 119 2.46 8.08 0.57
C LEU A 119 1.23 8.79 0.03
N SER A 120 0.93 9.95 0.59
CA SER A 120 -0.05 10.85 -0.04
C SER A 120 0.46 11.35 -1.38
N ARG A 121 -0.46 11.59 -2.33
CA ARG A 121 -0.14 12.29 -3.58
C ARG A 121 0.38 13.72 -3.37
N TRP A 122 0.15 14.29 -2.18
CA TRP A 122 0.56 15.63 -1.77
C TRP A 122 1.72 15.62 -0.78
N GLU A 123 2.32 14.46 -0.57
CA GLU A 123 3.45 14.26 0.31
C GLU A 123 4.71 14.08 -0.52
N LYS A 124 5.80 14.69 -0.07
CA LYS A 124 7.10 14.44 -0.65
C LYS A 124 7.56 13.06 -0.18
N PRO A 125 8.07 12.21 -1.09
CA PRO A 125 8.63 10.94 -0.67
C PRO A 125 9.78 11.15 0.31
N PRO A 126 10.04 10.19 1.19
CA PRO A 126 11.22 10.22 2.04
C PRO A 126 12.50 10.44 1.24
N ALA A 127 13.48 11.12 1.85
CA ALA A 127 14.77 11.32 1.24
C ALA A 127 15.54 9.98 1.18
N GLU A 128 16.30 9.73 0.10
CA GLU A 128 17.07 8.49 -0.04
C GLU A 128 18.15 8.34 1.05
N GLN A 129 18.59 9.45 1.65
CA GLN A 129 19.50 9.44 2.79
C GLN A 129 18.90 8.76 4.03
N ALA A 130 17.56 8.75 4.16
CA ALA A 130 16.86 8.08 5.25
C ALA A 130 16.74 6.55 5.04
N LEU A 131 17.27 6.01 3.93
CA LEU A 131 17.29 4.57 3.71
C LEU A 131 18.08 3.87 4.82
N ASN A 132 17.50 2.80 5.35
CA ASN A 132 18.03 2.02 6.47
C ASN A 132 18.04 2.74 7.83
N GLU A 133 17.47 3.94 7.94
CA GLU A 133 17.22 4.56 9.23
C GLU A 133 16.01 3.91 9.92
N VAL A 134 16.06 3.88 11.25
CA VAL A 134 14.93 3.42 12.07
C VAL A 134 13.88 4.53 12.09
N ILE A 135 12.70 4.21 11.58
CA ILE A 135 11.56 5.12 11.50
C ILE A 135 10.37 4.54 12.24
N SER A 136 9.56 5.43 12.83
CA SER A 136 8.30 5.05 13.47
C SER A 136 7.16 5.11 12.47
N PHE A 137 6.29 4.11 12.49
CA PHE A 137 5.16 3.99 11.58
C PHE A 137 3.96 3.29 12.23
N SER A 138 2.82 3.36 11.56
CA SER A 138 1.59 2.62 11.89
C SER A 138 1.23 1.68 10.74
N ILE A 139 0.55 0.58 11.04
CA ILE A 139 0.03 -0.35 10.04
C ILE A 139 -1.43 0.02 9.75
N GLN A 140 -1.76 0.24 8.49
CA GLN A 140 -3.10 0.62 8.03
C GLN A 140 -3.79 -0.57 7.36
N ASN A 141 -5.12 -0.45 7.18
CA ASN A 141 -5.97 -1.49 6.60
C ASN A 141 -5.95 -2.81 7.38
N LEU A 142 -6.00 -2.74 8.72
CA LEU A 142 -5.92 -3.90 9.62
C LEU A 142 -7.01 -4.95 9.34
N ASP A 143 -8.14 -4.54 8.75
CA ASP A 143 -9.26 -5.37 8.31
C ASP A 143 -9.00 -6.12 6.98
N LYS A 144 -7.96 -5.73 6.24
CA LYS A 144 -7.61 -6.29 4.92
C LYS A 144 -6.15 -6.74 4.88
N PRO A 145 -5.82 -7.96 5.34
CA PRO A 145 -4.45 -8.47 5.43
C PRO A 145 -3.64 -8.43 4.13
N ASN A 146 -4.29 -8.52 2.97
CA ASN A 146 -3.64 -8.43 1.66
C ASN A 146 -3.40 -7.01 1.16
N GLN A 147 -3.90 -5.99 1.87
CA GLN A 147 -3.78 -4.57 1.55
C GLN A 147 -3.14 -3.77 2.68
N LEU A 148 -2.44 -4.45 3.60
CA LEU A 148 -1.70 -3.79 4.68
C LEU A 148 -0.62 -2.89 4.11
N VAL A 149 -0.56 -1.68 4.63
CA VAL A 149 0.45 -0.67 4.27
C VAL A 149 0.96 0.02 5.51
N ALA A 150 2.17 0.51 5.46
CA ALA A 150 2.74 1.36 6.49
C ALA A 150 2.41 2.82 6.24
N GLU A 151 2.18 3.59 7.30
CA GLU A 151 2.02 5.04 7.26
C GLU A 151 2.93 5.69 8.30
N LEU A 152 3.75 6.65 7.88
CA LEU A 152 4.67 7.38 8.75
C LEU A 152 3.88 8.30 9.68
N PHE A 153 4.41 8.59 10.87
CA PHE A 153 3.85 9.64 11.73
C PHE A 153 4.28 11.04 11.33
N SER A 154 5.41 11.17 10.64
CA SER A 154 5.95 12.43 10.16
C SER A 154 5.72 12.54 8.67
N HIS A 155 4.91 13.52 8.27
CA HIS A 155 4.58 13.78 6.87
C HIS A 155 5.20 15.08 6.39
N ASP A 156 5.91 15.06 5.26
CA ASP A 156 6.37 16.27 4.58
C ASP A 156 5.44 16.62 3.41
N PHE A 157 4.33 17.28 3.73
CA PHE A 157 3.38 17.72 2.69
C PHE A 157 3.88 18.91 1.88
N ILE A 158 3.46 19.00 0.63
CA ILE A 158 3.66 20.18 -0.23
C ILE A 158 2.96 21.43 0.36
N PRO A 159 3.46 22.65 0.08
CA PRO A 159 2.90 23.88 0.63
C PRO A 159 1.39 24.06 0.38
N GLU A 160 0.91 23.64 -0.79
CA GLU A 160 -0.48 23.75 -1.21
C GLU A 160 -1.39 22.88 -0.34
N TYR A 161 -0.96 21.67 0.01
CA TYR A 161 -1.73 20.82 0.91
C TYR A 161 -1.77 21.39 2.35
N ARG A 162 -0.67 21.98 2.82
CA ARG A 162 -0.67 22.71 4.11
C ARG A 162 -1.62 23.90 4.08
N LYS A 163 -1.68 24.62 2.97
CA LYS A 163 -2.65 25.70 2.75
C LYS A 163 -4.09 25.17 2.72
N ALA A 164 -4.34 24.02 2.09
CA ALA A 164 -5.64 23.36 2.12
C ALA A 164 -6.06 22.94 3.55
N GLN A 165 -5.12 22.45 4.38
CA GLN A 165 -5.38 22.17 5.79
C GLN A 165 -5.85 23.42 6.55
N GLN A 166 -5.19 24.57 6.29
CA GLN A 166 -5.59 25.84 6.90
C GLN A 166 -6.97 26.30 6.42
N LEU A 167 -7.25 26.24 5.10
CA LEU A 167 -8.55 26.59 4.53
C LEU A 167 -9.67 25.70 5.07
N TYR A 168 -9.41 24.40 5.22
CA TYR A 168 -10.34 23.45 5.81
C TYR A 168 -10.66 23.79 7.27
N LYS A 169 -9.62 24.04 8.07
CA LYS A 169 -9.77 24.41 9.49
C LYS A 169 -10.57 25.70 9.67
N ASP A 170 -10.31 26.68 8.81
CA ASP A 170 -10.95 27.99 8.85
C ASP A 170 -12.31 28.02 8.15
N LYS A 171 -12.71 26.93 7.46
CA LYS A 171 -13.88 26.85 6.57
C LYS A 171 -13.94 27.99 5.55
N LYS A 172 -12.78 28.41 5.04
CA LYS A 172 -12.67 29.51 4.08
C LYS A 172 -12.93 29.01 2.65
N PRO A 173 -13.72 29.75 1.85
CA PRO A 173 -13.83 29.50 0.43
C PRO A 173 -12.46 29.62 -0.28
N VAL A 174 -12.28 28.84 -1.33
CA VAL A 174 -11.14 28.86 -2.22
C VAL A 174 -11.63 28.81 -3.66
N GLU A 175 -10.99 29.59 -4.53
CA GLU A 175 -11.26 29.54 -5.97
C GLU A 175 -10.81 28.18 -6.55
N ALA A 176 -11.70 27.58 -7.32
CA ALA A 176 -11.48 26.34 -8.05
C ALA A 176 -11.72 26.56 -9.54
N THR A 177 -10.87 25.97 -10.38
CA THR A 177 -11.04 25.95 -11.83
C THR A 177 -11.61 24.60 -12.27
N VAL A 178 -12.64 24.61 -13.09
CA VAL A 178 -13.21 23.41 -13.69
C VAL A 178 -12.29 22.94 -14.80
N VAL A 179 -11.77 21.72 -14.68
CA VAL A 179 -10.86 21.15 -15.68
C VAL A 179 -11.49 20.08 -16.55
N ARG A 180 -12.60 19.49 -16.09
CA ARG A 180 -13.35 18.51 -16.86
C ARG A 180 -14.78 18.39 -16.34
N VAL A 181 -15.74 18.28 -17.25
CA VAL A 181 -17.14 18.06 -16.89
C VAL A 181 -17.62 16.70 -17.41
N SER A 182 -18.36 16.00 -16.57
CA SER A 182 -19.02 14.73 -16.90
C SER A 182 -20.50 14.82 -16.51
N PRO A 183 -21.38 13.93 -17.00
CA PRO A 183 -22.82 14.01 -16.73
C PRO A 183 -23.21 14.07 -15.25
N TYR A 184 -22.35 13.55 -14.36
CA TYR A 184 -22.63 13.44 -12.92
C TYR A 184 -21.67 14.24 -12.02
N ALA A 185 -20.62 14.84 -12.59
CA ALA A 185 -19.60 15.52 -11.80
C ALA A 185 -18.77 16.51 -12.60
N ALA A 186 -18.36 17.59 -11.94
CA ALA A 186 -17.32 18.48 -12.43
C ALA A 186 -16.03 18.23 -11.63
N TYR A 187 -14.92 18.05 -12.35
CA TYR A 187 -13.58 17.88 -11.81
C TYR A 187 -12.93 19.25 -11.69
N LEU A 188 -12.36 19.50 -10.53
CA LEU A 188 -11.87 20.79 -10.12
C LEU A 188 -10.39 20.74 -9.76
N GLU A 189 -9.69 21.81 -10.07
CA GLU A 189 -8.36 22.09 -9.60
C GLU A 189 -8.38 23.30 -8.65
N ILE A 190 -7.79 23.13 -7.47
CA ILE A 190 -7.60 24.20 -6.48
C ILE A 190 -6.11 24.34 -6.17
N LEU A 191 -5.73 25.54 -5.71
CA LEU A 191 -4.34 25.87 -5.32
C LEU A 191 -3.35 25.57 -6.45
N GLU A 192 -3.49 26.30 -7.56
CA GLU A 192 -2.56 26.26 -8.69
C GLU A 192 -2.44 24.87 -9.35
N GLY A 193 -3.55 24.14 -9.43
CA GLY A 193 -3.59 22.81 -10.06
C GLY A 193 -2.97 21.69 -9.23
N LYS A 194 -2.43 22.00 -8.04
CA LYS A 194 -1.74 21.00 -7.19
C LYS A 194 -2.70 20.10 -6.43
N ILE A 195 -3.95 20.52 -6.28
CA ILE A 195 -4.99 19.73 -5.62
C ILE A 195 -6.16 19.53 -6.57
N GLN A 196 -6.43 18.26 -6.85
CA GLN A 196 -7.58 17.84 -7.64
C GLN A 196 -8.71 17.39 -6.72
N SER A 197 -9.92 17.84 -7.02
CA SER A 197 -11.15 17.38 -6.37
C SER A 197 -12.29 17.29 -7.38
N LYS A 198 -13.50 16.99 -6.91
CA LYS A 198 -14.70 17.00 -7.73
C LYS A 198 -15.92 17.42 -6.92
N ILE A 199 -16.89 18.01 -7.59
CA ILE A 199 -18.25 18.21 -7.09
C ILE A 199 -19.19 17.34 -7.90
N ASN A 200 -20.20 16.77 -7.24
CA ASN A 200 -21.26 16.05 -7.94
C ASN A 200 -22.25 17.07 -8.51
N LEU A 201 -22.65 16.87 -9.76
CA LEU A 201 -23.68 17.68 -10.40
C LEU A 201 -25.03 16.98 -10.22
N LYS A 202 -26.03 17.68 -9.70
CA LYS A 202 -27.41 17.19 -9.69
C LYS A 202 -28.05 17.43 -11.06
N GLU A 203 -28.99 16.57 -11.47
CA GLU A 203 -29.77 16.79 -12.69
C GLU A 203 -30.42 18.18 -12.67
N GLY A 204 -30.16 18.98 -13.71
CA GLY A 204 -30.68 20.34 -13.82
C GLY A 204 -29.84 21.45 -13.17
N GLN A 205 -28.72 21.14 -12.50
CA GLN A 205 -27.72 22.16 -12.17
C GLN A 205 -26.95 22.50 -13.46
N GLY A 206 -27.03 23.76 -13.88
CA GLY A 206 -26.67 24.25 -15.21
C GLY A 206 -25.32 23.81 -15.78
N GLU A 207 -25.19 23.96 -17.10
CA GLU A 207 -24.00 23.60 -17.88
C GLU A 207 -22.73 24.29 -17.35
N MET A 208 -22.07 23.64 -16.40
CA MET A 208 -20.70 23.97 -16.04
C MET A 208 -19.80 23.63 -17.22
N LYS A 209 -18.82 24.48 -17.51
CA LYS A 209 -17.90 24.32 -18.64
C LYS A 209 -16.47 24.28 -18.15
N GLU A 210 -15.61 23.64 -18.93
CA GLU A 210 -14.18 23.67 -18.67
C GLU A 210 -13.66 25.11 -18.74
N GLY A 211 -12.83 25.50 -17.78
CA GLY A 211 -12.35 26.86 -17.58
C GLY A 211 -13.19 27.71 -16.63
N ASP A 212 -14.39 27.27 -16.25
CA ASP A 212 -15.22 28.00 -15.27
C ASP A 212 -14.49 28.09 -13.92
N LYS A 213 -14.68 29.23 -13.25
CA LYS A 213 -14.19 29.47 -11.90
C LYS A 213 -15.35 29.48 -10.92
N LEU A 214 -15.19 28.78 -9.81
CA LEU A 214 -16.17 28.77 -8.72
C LEU A 214 -15.47 28.81 -7.37
N GLU A 215 -16.15 29.39 -6.38
CA GLU A 215 -15.73 29.29 -5.00
C GLU A 215 -16.23 27.98 -4.40
N VAL A 216 -15.31 27.24 -3.76
CA VAL A 216 -15.62 26.01 -3.06
C VAL A 216 -15.10 26.05 -1.63
N VAL A 217 -15.73 25.31 -0.74
CA VAL A 217 -15.24 25.08 0.63
C VAL A 217 -14.82 23.63 0.74
N ILE A 218 -13.68 23.39 1.40
CA ILE A 218 -13.24 22.02 1.71
C ILE A 218 -14.12 21.48 2.84
N THR A 219 -14.83 20.38 2.62
CA THR A 219 -15.74 19.77 3.61
C THR A 219 -15.17 18.52 4.25
N TYR A 220 -14.23 17.87 3.58
CA TYR A 220 -13.45 16.76 4.13
C TYR A 220 -12.02 16.83 3.63
N LEU A 221 -11.07 16.65 4.55
CA LEU A 221 -9.64 16.64 4.25
C LEU A 221 -8.95 15.50 4.97
N SER A 222 -8.24 14.69 4.20
CA SER A 222 -7.33 13.66 4.66
C SER A 222 -6.14 13.57 3.71
N PRO A 223 -5.00 12.99 4.13
CA PRO A 223 -3.84 12.80 3.25
C PRO A 223 -4.17 12.04 1.96
N GLN A 224 -5.25 11.27 1.92
CA GLN A 224 -5.62 10.48 0.75
C GLN A 224 -6.74 11.09 -0.09
N ARG A 225 -7.49 12.05 0.45
CA ARG A 225 -8.71 12.55 -0.19
C ARG A 225 -9.09 13.94 0.34
N ILE A 226 -9.43 14.81 -0.60
CA ILE A 226 -10.04 16.12 -0.35
C ILE A 226 -11.41 16.14 -1.03
N VAL A 227 -12.45 16.51 -0.30
CA VAL A 227 -13.81 16.73 -0.80
C VAL A 227 -14.13 18.21 -0.64
N VAL A 228 -14.75 18.76 -1.67
CA VAL A 228 -15.17 20.16 -1.71
C VAL A 228 -16.65 20.24 -2.07
N GLU A 229 -17.28 21.32 -1.64
CA GLU A 229 -18.65 21.68 -2.01
C GLU A 229 -18.66 23.16 -2.44
N LYS A 230 -19.66 23.55 -3.24
CA LYS A 230 -19.77 24.94 -3.70
C LYS A 230 -20.00 25.85 -2.48
N ALA A 231 -19.31 26.98 -2.44
CA ALA A 231 -19.51 27.94 -1.36
C ALA A 231 -20.94 28.50 -1.41
N GLY A 232 -21.65 28.43 -0.28
CA GLY A 232 -23.02 28.94 -0.14
C GLY A 232 -24.15 27.94 -0.42
N ASP A 233 -23.83 26.68 -0.74
CA ASP A 233 -24.79 25.56 -0.72
C ASP A 233 -24.96 24.95 0.70
#